data_AF-A0A958QNZ9-F1
#
_entry.id   AF-A0A958QNZ9-F1
#
_cell.length_a   1.000
_cell.length_b   1.000
_cell.length_c   1.000
_cell.angle_alpha   90.00
_cell.angle_beta   90.00
_cell.angle_gamma   90.00
#
_symmetry.space_group_name_H-M   'P 1'
#
loop_
_entity.id
_entity.type
_entity.pdbx_description
1 polymer ?
#
loop_
_entity_poly.entity_id
_entity_poly.type
_entity_poly.pdbx_seq_one_letter_code
_entity_poly.pdbx_strand_id
1 'polypeptide(L)'
;IRSYLETIARDKVGLKNTPIISEVGSDQFDSRYLNTTVRITFDVSSPEQLVKFLREIEEGDQALIISEIELNRGRRRKPLEVKIKVHSITQKAPSEA
;
A
#
# COMPACT_ATOMS: atom_id res chain seq x y z
N ILE A 1 -4.86 6.57 4.39
CA ILE A 1 -4.08 5.54 3.66
C ILE A 1 -2.65 5.33 4.21
N ARG A 2 -1.75 6.34 4.20
CA ARG A 2 -0.33 6.15 4.61
C ARG A 2 -0.18 5.46 5.96
N SER A 3 -0.73 6.04 7.03
CA SER A 3 -0.60 5.50 8.39
C SER A 3 -1.15 4.08 8.51
N TYR A 4 -2.22 3.77 7.78
CA TYR A 4 -2.80 2.43 7.77
C TYR A 4 -1.87 1.40 7.12
N LEU A 5 -1.26 1.75 5.98
CA LEU A 5 -0.25 0.90 5.34
C LEU A 5 1.00 0.70 6.20
N GLU A 6 1.42 1.73 6.96
CA GLU A 6 2.52 1.62 7.92
C GLU A 6 2.17 0.65 9.06
N THR A 7 0.95 0.72 9.60
CA THR A 7 0.44 -0.21 10.62
C THR A 7 0.40 -1.64 10.10
N ILE A 8 -0.12 -1.88 8.88
CA ILE A 8 -0.11 -3.23 8.29
C ILE A 8 1.34 -3.74 8.18
N ALA A 9 2.22 -2.94 7.58
CA ALA A 9 3.61 -3.32 7.33
C ALA A 9 4.36 -3.68 8.62
N ARG A 10 4.24 -2.84 9.66
CA ARG A 10 5.00 -3.01 10.91
C ARG A 10 4.31 -3.95 11.89
N ASP A 11 3.05 -3.68 12.22
CA ASP A 11 2.38 -4.28 13.38
C ASP A 11 1.70 -5.60 13.01
N LYS A 12 1.16 -5.69 11.79
CA LYS A 12 0.47 -6.91 11.32
C LYS A 12 1.44 -7.87 10.67
N VAL A 13 2.27 -7.41 9.73
CA VAL A 13 3.15 -8.27 8.94
C VAL A 13 4.50 -8.53 9.64
N GLY A 14 5.01 -7.56 10.40
CA GLY A 14 6.32 -7.67 11.04
C GLY A 14 7.48 -7.45 10.07
N LEU A 15 7.34 -6.49 9.14
CA LEU A 15 8.44 -6.08 8.28
C LEU A 15 9.54 -5.41 9.11
N LYS A 16 10.79 -5.85 8.92
CA LYS A 16 11.94 -5.33 9.68
C LYS A 16 12.32 -3.90 9.29
N ASN A 17 12.13 -3.57 8.02
CA ASN A 17 12.45 -2.26 7.48
C ASN A 17 11.20 -1.38 7.44
N THR A 18 11.40 -0.07 7.61
CA THR A 18 10.32 0.90 7.40
C THR A 18 9.94 0.93 5.93
N PRO A 19 8.67 0.71 5.57
CA PRO A 19 8.24 0.84 4.19
C PRO A 19 8.39 2.29 3.71
N ILE A 20 8.78 2.45 2.45
CA ILE A 20 8.81 3.76 1.79
C ILE A 20 7.45 3.97 1.14
N ILE A 21 6.68 4.95 1.62
CA ILE A 21 5.37 5.30 1.06
C ILE A 21 5.45 6.67 0.40
N SER A 22 5.33 6.70 -0.93
CA SER A 22 5.24 7.91 -1.72
C SER A 22 3.84 8.11 -2.29
N GLU A 23 3.37 9.35 -2.26
CA GLU A 23 2.16 9.71 -2.99
C GLU A 23 2.48 9.73 -4.49
N VAL A 24 1.65 9.06 -5.28
CA VAL A 24 1.78 9.05 -6.74
C VAL A 24 0.92 10.15 -7.34
N GLY A 25 -0.26 10.38 -6.75
CA GLY A 25 -1.16 11.43 -7.14
C GLY A 25 -2.50 11.30 -6.43
N SER A 26 -3.28 12.36 -6.55
CA SER A 26 -4.66 12.40 -6.09
C SER A 26 -5.50 13.02 -7.20
N ASP A 27 -6.53 12.31 -7.64
CA ASP A 27 -7.40 12.72 -8.74
C ASP A 27 -8.87 12.61 -8.36
N GLN A 28 -9.70 13.40 -9.03
CA GLN A 28 -11.14 13.36 -8.81
C GLN A 28 -11.70 12.07 -9.42
N PHE A 29 -12.29 11.23 -8.58
CA PHE A 29 -13.00 10.03 -9.04
C PHE A 29 -14.41 10.38 -9.56
N ASP A 30 -15.11 11.23 -8.81
CA ASP A 30 -16.40 11.84 -9.18
C ASP A 30 -16.58 13.17 -8.40
N SER A 31 -17.63 13.93 -8.69
CA SER A 31 -18.11 15.12 -7.97
C SER A 31 -17.89 15.04 -6.45
N ARG A 32 -18.22 13.91 -5.83
CA ARG A 32 -18.17 13.69 -4.37
C ARG A 32 -16.96 12.89 -3.86
N TYR A 33 -16.14 12.33 -4.74
CA TYR A 33 -15.11 11.36 -4.36
C TYR A 33 -13.73 11.74 -4.91
N LEU A 34 -12.72 11.53 -4.08
CA LEU A 34 -11.31 11.68 -4.40
C LEU A 34 -10.66 10.30 -4.40
N ASN A 35 -9.90 10.01 -5.45
CA ASN A 35 -9.03 8.85 -5.53
C ASN A 35 -7.62 9.27 -5.14
N THR A 36 -7.09 8.68 -4.07
CA THR A 36 -5.70 8.90 -3.66
C THR A 36 -4.88 7.66 -3.99
N THR A 37 -3.80 7.86 -4.73
CA THR A 37 -2.88 6.80 -5.14
C THR A 37 -1.56 6.93 -4.40
N VAL A 38 -1.15 5.86 -3.74
CA VAL A 38 0.17 5.75 -3.10
C VAL A 38 0.94 4.57 -3.66
N ARG A 39 2.26 4.69 -3.67
CA ARG A 39 3.17 3.58 -3.91
C ARG A 39 3.88 3.26 -2.61
N ILE A 40 3.80 1.99 -2.20
CA ILE A 40 4.54 1.47 -1.06
C ILE A 40 5.65 0.55 -1.57
N THR A 41 6.87 0.73 -1.05
CA THR A 41 8.04 -0.11 -1.34
C THR A 41 8.58 -0.70 -0.04
N PHE A 42 8.80 -2.00 -0.01
CA PHE A 42 9.35 -2.69 1.16
C PHE A 42 10.07 -3.99 0.78
N ASP A 43 10.93 -4.45 1.67
CA ASP A 43 11.61 -5.73 1.55
C ASP A 43 10.87 -6.80 2.35
N VAL A 44 10.64 -7.96 1.74
CA VAL A 44 10.18 -9.16 2.46
C VAL A 44 11.32 -10.15 2.64
N SER A 45 11.39 -10.74 3.83
CA SER A 45 12.34 -11.80 4.15
C SER A 45 11.86 -13.16 3.66
N SER A 46 10.55 -13.31 3.43
CA SER A 46 9.94 -14.53 2.91
C SER A 46 8.66 -14.24 2.11
N PRO A 47 8.23 -15.11 1.18
CA PRO A 47 6.99 -14.94 0.43
C PRO A 47 5.74 -14.84 1.30
N GLU A 48 5.74 -15.50 2.46
CA GLU A 48 4.61 -15.49 3.40
C GLU A 48 4.33 -14.09 3.94
N GLN A 49 5.36 -13.24 4.10
CA GLN A 49 5.17 -11.85 4.53
C GLN A 49 4.44 -11.04 3.46
N LEU A 50 4.73 -11.26 2.18
CA LEU A 50 4.00 -10.62 1.09
C LEU A 50 2.54 -11.07 1.08
N VAL A 51 2.28 -12.37 1.16
CA VAL A 51 0.91 -12.91 1.20
C VAL A 51 0.13 -12.35 2.40
N LYS A 52 0.76 -12.28 3.57
CA LYS A 52 0.15 -11.69 4.77
C LYS A 52 -0.17 -10.21 4.56
N PHE A 53 0.74 -9.44 3.97
CA PHE A 53 0.52 -8.03 3.65
C PHE A 53 -0.69 -7.83 2.73
N LEU A 54 -0.76 -8.61 1.64
CA LEU A 54 -1.88 -8.55 0.70
C LEU A 54 -3.21 -8.92 1.36
N ARG A 55 -3.19 -9.93 2.25
CA ARG A 55 -4.38 -10.34 3.01
C ARG A 55 -4.88 -9.24 3.95
N GLU A 56 -4.00 -8.58 4.69
CA GLU A 56 -4.39 -7.49 5.60
C GLU A 56 -4.91 -6.24 4.86
N ILE A 57 -4.50 -6.05 3.60
CA ILE A 57 -5.12 -5.02 2.74
C ILE A 57 -6.54 -5.42 2.35
N GLU A 58 -6.75 -6.67 1.92
CA GLU A 58 -8.04 -7.18 1.43
C GLU A 58 -9.08 -7.35 2.55
N GLU A 59 -8.67 -7.90 3.68
CA GLU A 59 -9.54 -8.18 4.84
C GLU A 59 -9.63 -6.98 5.81
N GLY A 60 -8.97 -5.87 5.46
CA GLY A 60 -8.84 -4.70 6.29
C GLY A 60 -10.06 -3.79 6.37
N ASP A 61 -10.11 -2.93 7.38
CA ASP A 61 -11.21 -1.98 7.59
C ASP A 61 -11.20 -0.81 6.59
N GLN A 62 -10.08 -0.55 5.90
CA GLN A 62 -10.00 0.46 4.85
C GLN A 62 -10.21 -0.15 3.47
N ALA A 63 -11.14 0.40 2.71
CA ALA A 63 -11.34 0.05 1.31
C ALA A 63 -10.13 0.49 0.47
N LEU A 64 -9.19 -0.43 0.26
CA LEU A 64 -7.98 -0.23 -0.51
C LEU A 64 -7.99 -1.13 -1.75
N ILE A 65 -7.57 -0.57 -2.88
CA ILE A 65 -7.51 -1.30 -4.15
C ILE A 65 -6.06 -1.39 -4.58
N ILE A 66 -5.56 -2.61 -4.79
CA ILE A 66 -4.23 -2.83 -5.35
C ILE A 66 -4.35 -2.86 -6.87
N SER A 67 -3.63 -1.98 -7.56
CA SER A 67 -3.64 -1.92 -9.04
C SER A 67 -2.39 -2.49 -9.68
N GLU A 68 -1.27 -2.52 -8.96
CA GLU A 68 0.02 -2.93 -9.50
C GLU A 68 0.88 -3.52 -8.38
N ILE A 69 1.52 -4.65 -8.67
CA ILE A 69 2.52 -5.29 -7.81
C ILE A 69 3.75 -5.57 -8.66
N GLU A 70 4.88 -4.96 -8.32
CA GLU A 70 6.18 -5.27 -8.90
C GLU A 70 7.03 -6.04 -7.88
N LEU A 71 7.60 -7.15 -8.33
CA LEU A 71 8.48 -8.00 -7.52
C LEU A 71 9.88 -7.95 -8.11
N ASN A 72 10.84 -7.42 -7.36
CA ASN A 72 12.23 -7.33 -7.79
C ASN A 72 13.12 -8.21 -6.91
N ARG A 73 13.55 -9.33 -7.48
CA ARG A 73 14.55 -10.19 -6.86
C ARG A 73 15.93 -9.72 -7.33
N GLY A 74 16.61 -8.97 -6.47
CA GLY A 74 18.00 -8.55 -6.74
C GLY A 74 18.95 -9.73 -6.97
N ARG A 75 20.23 -9.42 -7.26
CA ARG A 75 21.29 -10.45 -7.39
C ARG A 75 21.34 -11.34 -6.13
N ARG A 76 21.71 -12.62 -6.31
CA ARG A 76 21.68 -13.71 -5.29
C ARG A 76 21.89 -13.22 -3.85
N ARG A 77 20.99 -13.66 -2.94
CA ARG A 77 20.95 -13.41 -1.48
C ARG A 77 20.38 -12.07 -0.98
N LYS A 78 19.79 -11.23 -1.84
CA LYS A 78 19.01 -10.07 -1.38
C LYS A 78 17.58 -10.46 -0.99
N PRO A 79 16.95 -9.76 -0.02
CA PRO A 79 15.51 -9.81 0.21
C PRO A 79 14.73 -9.54 -1.09
N LEU A 80 13.49 -10.01 -1.16
CA LEU A 80 12.61 -9.69 -2.27
C LEU A 80 12.07 -8.26 -2.05
N GLU A 81 12.45 -7.34 -2.94
CA GLU A 81 11.88 -5.99 -2.95
C GLU A 81 10.48 -6.06 -3.58
N VAL A 82 9.50 -5.49 -2.90
CA VAL A 82 8.11 -5.43 -3.31
C VAL A 82 7.73 -3.97 -3.48
N LYS A 83 7.14 -3.62 -4.62
CA LYS A 83 6.49 -2.32 -4.84
C LYS A 83 5.03 -2.54 -5.15
N ILE A 84 4.15 -1.84 -4.45
CA ILE A 84 2.71 -1.97 -4.62
C ILE A 84 2.12 -0.59 -4.85
N LYS A 85 1.31 -0.43 -5.90
CA LYS A 85 0.46 0.74 -6.09
C LYS A 85 -0.91 0.46 -5.48
N VAL A 86 -1.31 1.30 -4.55
CA VAL A 86 -2.55 1.18 -3.78
C VAL A 86 -3.38 2.45 -3.96
N HIS A 87 -4.67 2.27 -4.20
CA HIS A 87 -5.66 3.32 -4.33
C HIS A 87 -6.62 3.29 -3.15
N SER A 88 -7.10 4.47 -2.74
CA SER A 88 -8.22 4.62 -1.81
C SER A 88 -9.18 5.64 -2.38
N ILE A 89 -10.46 5.30 -2.39
CA ILE A 89 -11.53 6.22 -2.78
C ILE A 89 -12.17 6.75 -1.50
N THR A 90 -12.05 8.05 -1.27
CA THR A 90 -12.61 8.73 -0.09
C THR A 90 -13.58 9.82 -0.51
N GLN A 91 -14.61 10.05 0.30
CA GLN A 91 -15.52 11.17 0.06
C GLN A 91 -14.79 12.51 0.31
N LYS A 92 -15.01 13.50 -0.55
CA LYS A 92 -14.47 14.86 -0.37
C LYS A 92 -15.01 15.47 0.92
N ALA A 93 -14.21 16.34 1.55
CA ALA A 93 -14.69 17.11 2.68
C ALA A 93 -15.86 18.02 2.25
N PRO A 94 -16.84 18.31 3.13
CA PRO A 94 -18.02 19.12 2.79
C PRO A 94 -17.71 20.52 2.24
N SER A 95 -16.49 21.03 2.46
CA SER A 95 -16.04 22.35 2.02
C SER A 95 -15.53 22.41 0.57
N GLU A 96 -15.50 21.28 -0.15
CA GLU A 96 -14.96 21.16 -1.51
C GLU A 96 -16.00 20.74 -2.55
N ALA A 97 -17.30 20.85 -2.21
CA ALA A 97 -18.45 20.51 -3.04
C ALA A 97 -19.14 21.75 -3.62
#